data_AF-A0A7V4WBN0-F1
#
_entry.id   AF-A0A7V4WBN0-F1
#
_cell.length_a   1.000
_cell.length_b   1.000
_cell.length_c   1.000
_cell.angle_alpha   90.00
_cell.angle_beta   90.00
_cell.angle_gamma   90.00
#
_symmetry.space_group_name_H-M   'P 1'
#
loop_
_entity.id
_entity.type
_entity.pdbx_description
1 polymer ?
#
loop_
_entity_poly.entity_id
_entity_poly.type
_entity_poly.pdbx_seq_one_letter_code
_entity_poly.pdbx_strand_id
1 'polypeptide(L)'
;MTKSERVLAALAYILWVPSLYLLLSEKRQEEYLGYHGGQAFVLWLAIFLIFFVTRFLVNLIWLYYYLPYLDLLEVFVALGLWGYAVYCGARCLRAVNFRIPY
;
A
#
# COMPACT_ATOMS: atom_id res chain seq x y z
N MET A 1 6.03 -21.71 6.85
CA MET A 1 6.26 -20.60 5.90
C MET A 1 6.78 -21.13 4.58
N THR A 2 5.89 -21.37 3.63
CA THR A 2 6.24 -21.86 2.28
C THR A 2 6.72 -20.73 1.36
N LYS A 3 7.38 -21.06 0.24
CA LYS A 3 7.76 -20.06 -0.77
C LYS A 3 6.52 -19.36 -1.35
N SER A 4 5.42 -20.07 -1.52
CA SER A 4 4.17 -19.56 -2.04
C SER A 4 3.54 -18.51 -1.13
N GLU A 5 3.56 -18.73 0.20
CA GLU A 5 3.09 -17.76 1.19
C GLU A 5 3.90 -16.45 1.15
N ARG A 6 5.23 -16.53 0.94
CA ARG A 6 6.10 -15.34 0.81
C ARG A 6 5.72 -14.50 -0.39
N VAL A 7 5.49 -15.14 -1.53
CA VAL A 7 5.07 -14.47 -2.77
C VAL A 7 3.70 -13.85 -2.60
N LEU A 8 2.75 -14.57 -2.00
CA LEU A 8 1.40 -14.06 -1.78
C LEU A 8 1.38 -12.86 -0.83
N ALA A 9 2.14 -12.91 0.26
CA ALA A 9 2.32 -11.77 1.16
C ALA A 9 2.98 -10.58 0.46
N ALA A 10 4.02 -10.81 -0.35
CA ALA A 10 4.67 -9.75 -1.11
C ALA A 10 3.73 -9.10 -2.13
N LEU A 11 2.91 -9.90 -2.81
CA LEU A 11 1.90 -9.41 -3.75
C LEU A 11 0.83 -8.57 -3.05
N ALA A 12 0.46 -8.89 -1.81
CA ALA A 12 -0.46 -8.06 -1.03
C ALA A 12 0.09 -6.67 -0.73
N TYR A 13 1.41 -6.51 -0.52
CA TYR A 13 1.99 -5.18 -0.40
C TYR A 13 2.04 -4.44 -1.75
N ILE A 14 2.37 -5.13 -2.84
CA ILE A 14 2.52 -4.50 -4.16
C ILE A 14 1.18 -4.15 -4.82
N LEU A 15 0.14 -4.94 -4.52
CA LEU A 15 -1.17 -4.85 -5.15
C LEU A 15 -2.28 -4.78 -4.09
N TRP A 16 -3.23 -3.89 -4.30
CA TRP A 16 -4.40 -3.73 -3.43
C TRP A 16 -5.25 -5.00 -3.36
N VAL A 17 -5.58 -5.62 -4.50
CA VAL A 17 -6.54 -6.74 -4.57
C VAL A 17 -6.10 -7.96 -3.73
N PRO A 18 -4.83 -8.42 -3.79
CA PRO A 18 -4.35 -9.49 -2.92
C PRO A 18 -4.36 -9.15 -1.42
N SER A 19 -4.21 -7.88 -1.03
CA SER A 19 -4.34 -7.49 0.40
C SER A 19 -5.75 -7.70 0.93
N LEU A 20 -6.78 -7.36 0.13
CA LEU A 20 -8.17 -7.63 0.47
C LEU A 20 -8.45 -9.13 0.52
N TYR A 21 -7.93 -9.89 -0.45
CA TYR A 21 -8.09 -11.34 -0.49
C TYR A 21 -7.50 -12.01 0.76
N LEU A 22 -6.29 -11.63 1.17
CA LEU A 22 -5.66 -12.20 2.37
C LEU A 22 -6.41 -11.84 3.65
N LEU A 23 -6.97 -10.63 3.73
CA LEU A 23 -7.72 -10.19 4.90
C LEU A 23 -9.11 -10.84 5.00
N LEU A 24 -9.80 -11.01 3.87
CA LEU A 24 -11.18 -11.50 3.81
C LEU A 24 -11.29 -13.01 3.67
N SER A 25 -10.20 -13.71 3.31
CA SER A 25 -10.19 -15.17 3.21
C SER A 25 -9.76 -15.85 4.51
N GLU A 26 -9.96 -17.17 4.57
CA GLU A 26 -9.49 -18.04 5.66
C GLU A 26 -7.97 -17.98 5.86
N LYS A 27 -7.20 -17.50 4.86
CA LYS A 27 -5.77 -17.26 4.95
C LYS A 27 -5.39 -16.24 6.04
N ARG A 28 -6.34 -15.43 6.52
CA ARG A 28 -6.17 -14.56 7.68
C ARG A 28 -5.85 -15.32 8.97
N GLN A 29 -6.30 -16.57 9.11
CA GLN A 29 -6.02 -17.37 10.31
C GLN A 29 -4.60 -17.93 10.34
N GLU A 30 -3.89 -17.91 9.20
CA GLU A 30 -2.48 -18.28 9.15
C GLU A 30 -1.63 -17.15 9.73
N GLU A 31 -0.80 -17.46 10.73
CA GLU A 31 -0.06 -16.48 11.53
C GLU A 31 0.76 -15.48 10.69
N TYR A 32 1.48 -15.99 9.67
CA TYR A 32 2.30 -15.17 8.78
C TYR A 32 1.48 -14.38 7.74
N LEU A 33 0.56 -15.04 7.03
CA LEU A 33 -0.23 -14.40 5.98
C LEU A 33 -1.25 -13.41 6.55
N GLY A 34 -1.86 -13.71 7.69
CA GLY A 34 -2.79 -12.82 8.39
C GLY A 34 -2.09 -11.57 8.90
N TYR A 35 -0.91 -11.71 9.50
CA TYR A 35 -0.12 -10.56 9.97
C TYR A 35 0.28 -9.64 8.81
N HIS A 36 0.88 -10.20 7.75
CA HIS A 36 1.32 -9.42 6.60
C HIS A 36 0.16 -8.90 5.74
N GLY A 37 -0.91 -9.67 5.59
CA GLY A 37 -2.13 -9.25 4.90
C GLY A 37 -2.81 -8.08 5.61
N GLY A 38 -2.90 -8.11 6.94
CA GLY A 38 -3.42 -6.99 7.73
C GLY A 38 -2.57 -5.73 7.59
N GLN A 39 -1.24 -5.87 7.65
CA GLN A 39 -0.31 -4.74 7.44
C GLN A 39 -0.38 -4.17 6.04
N ALA A 40 -0.44 -5.03 5.01
CA ALA A 40 -0.58 -4.62 3.63
C ALA A 40 -1.90 -3.86 3.42
N PHE A 41 -2.99 -4.32 4.01
CA PHE A 41 -4.27 -3.64 3.96
C PHE A 41 -4.24 -2.26 4.63
N VAL A 42 -3.65 -2.15 5.83
CA VAL A 42 -3.50 -0.85 6.53
C VAL A 42 -2.63 0.11 5.72
N LEU A 43 -1.53 -0.39 5.15
CA LEU A 43 -0.66 0.40 4.27
C LEU A 43 -1.45 0.95 3.09
N TRP A 44 -2.21 0.08 2.41
CA TRP A 44 -3.03 0.46 1.28
C TRP A 44 -4.12 1.46 1.65
N LEU A 45 -4.76 1.31 2.82
CA LEU A 45 -5.73 2.26 3.34
C LEU A 45 -5.09 3.63 3.59
N ALA A 46 -3.87 3.68 4.14
CA ALA A 46 -3.11 4.91 4.30
C ALA A 46 -2.74 5.54 2.95
N ILE A 47 -2.30 4.74 1.97
CA ILE A 47 -2.01 5.21 0.60
C ILE A 47 -3.26 5.85 -0.02
N PHE A 48 -4.40 5.16 0.07
CA PHE A 48 -5.67 5.67 -0.42
C PHE A 48 -6.06 7.00 0.25
N LEU A 49 -5.93 7.08 1.57
CA LEU A 49 -6.25 8.29 2.32
C LEU A 49 -5.34 9.46 1.92
N ILE A 50 -4.03 9.25 1.84
CA ILE A 50 -3.07 10.30 1.42
C ILE A 50 -3.36 10.74 -0.02
N PHE A 51 -3.62 9.80 -0.92
CA PHE A 51 -3.92 10.11 -2.33
C PHE A 51 -5.19 10.96 -2.45
N PHE A 52 -6.29 10.55 -1.80
CA PHE A 52 -7.55 11.30 -1.84
C PHE A 52 -7.44 12.67 -1.17
N VAL A 53 -6.72 12.79 -0.05
CA VAL A 53 -6.44 14.08 0.60
C VAL A 53 -5.64 14.98 -0.35
N THR A 54 -4.60 14.45 -1.00
CA THR A 54 -3.78 15.20 -1.96
C THR A 54 -4.65 15.67 -3.13
N ARG A 55 -5.45 14.77 -3.73
CA ARG A 55 -6.37 15.11 -4.83
C ARG A 55 -7.39 16.17 -4.43
N PHE A 56 -7.95 16.06 -3.22
CA PHE A 56 -8.89 17.04 -2.69
C PHE A 56 -8.25 18.43 -2.56
N LEU A 57 -7.03 18.49 -2.01
CA LEU A 57 -6.29 19.75 -1.87
C LEU A 57 -5.91 20.36 -3.22
N VAL A 58 -5.47 19.55 -4.20
CA VAL A 58 -5.19 20.02 -5.56
C VAL A 58 -6.45 20.62 -6.20
N ASN A 59 -7.58 19.92 -6.12
CA ASN A 59 -8.85 20.42 -6.64
C ASN A 59 -9.31 21.71 -5.93
N LEU A 60 -9.11 21.80 -4.62
CA LEU A 60 -9.43 23.01 -3.86
C LEU A 60 -8.57 24.20 -4.30
N ILE A 61 -7.27 23.99 -4.53
CA ILE A 61 -6.38 25.05 -5.02
C ILE A 61 -6.79 25.48 -6.42
N TRP A 62 -7.12 24.55 -7.31
CA TRP A 62 -7.58 24.85 -8.67
C TRP A 62 -8.85 25.68 -8.74
N LEU A 63 -9.70 25.64 -7.70
CA LEU A 63 -10.88 26.51 -7.62
C LEU A 63 -10.50 28.00 -7.56
N TYR A 64 -9.31 28.33 -7.05
CA TYR A 64 -8.84 29.70 -6.88
C TYR A 64 -7.70 30.06 -7.85
N TYR A 65 -6.76 29.14 -8.07
CA TYR A 65 -5.57 29.33 -8.90
C TYR A 65 -5.27 28.07 -9.72
N TYR A 66 -5.36 28.19 -11.04
CA TYR A 66 -4.95 27.11 -11.93
C TYR A 66 -3.42 27.00 -11.95
N LEU A 67 -2.91 25.94 -11.33
CA LEU A 67 -1.47 25.63 -11.25
C LEU A 67 -1.23 24.26 -11.92
N PRO A 68 -0.70 24.23 -13.15
CA PRO A 68 -0.56 22.98 -13.92
C PRO A 68 0.49 22.02 -13.34
N TYR A 69 1.42 22.50 -12.52
CA TYR A 69 2.45 21.66 -11.90
C TYR A 69 1.94 20.84 -10.70
N LEU A 70 0.73 21.12 -10.19
CA LEU A 70 0.14 20.35 -9.09
C LEU A 70 -0.22 18.92 -9.49
N ASP A 71 -0.53 18.67 -10.77
CA ASP A 71 -0.77 17.31 -11.26
C ASP A 71 0.49 16.44 -11.17
N LEU A 72 1.68 17.03 -11.37
CA LEU A 72 2.95 16.32 -11.20
C LEU A 72 3.20 15.93 -9.73
N LEU A 73 2.78 16.78 -8.79
CA LEU A 73 2.88 16.48 -7.35
C LEU A 73 2.11 15.19 -7.03
N GLU A 74 0.89 15.05 -7.55
CA GLU A 74 0.06 13.85 -7.34
C GLU A 74 0.76 12.60 -7.87
N VAL A 75 1.36 12.67 -9.06
CA VAL A 75 2.13 11.55 -9.64
C VAL A 75 3.33 11.19 -8.77
N PHE A 76 4.10 12.18 -8.29
CA PHE A 76 5.26 11.91 -7.43
C PHE A 76 4.86 11.32 -6.08
N VAL A 77 3.77 11.80 -5.47
CA VAL A 77 3.23 11.25 -4.22
C VAL A 77 2.79 9.80 -4.43
N ALA A 78 2.02 9.52 -5.50
CA ALA A 78 1.57 8.17 -5.82
C ALA A 78 2.75 7.21 -6.07
N LEU A 79 3.76 7.64 -6.83
CA LEU A 79 4.98 6.85 -7.08
C LEU A 79 5.80 6.61 -5.81
N GLY A 80 5.93 7.62 -4.94
CA GLY A 80 6.66 7.47 -3.67
C GLY A 80 5.97 6.47 -2.73
N LEU A 81 4.65 6.57 -2.59
CA LEU A 81 3.84 5.66 -1.80
C LEU A 81 3.86 4.23 -2.36
N TRP A 82 3.73 4.08 -3.68
CA TRP A 82 3.83 2.78 -4.34
C TRP A 82 5.24 2.19 -4.21
N GLY A 83 6.29 3.01 -4.34
CA GLY A 83 7.68 2.58 -4.12
C GLY A 83 7.92 2.06 -2.72
N TYR A 84 7.33 2.68 -1.69
CA TYR A 84 7.37 2.18 -0.32
C TYR A 84 6.62 0.84 -0.16
N ALA A 85 5.50 0.67 -0.84
CA ALA A 85 4.75 -0.59 -0.86
C ALA A 85 5.55 -1.73 -1.53
N VAL A 86 6.23 -1.44 -2.64
CA VAL A 86 7.16 -2.37 -3.31
C VAL A 86 8.34 -2.73 -2.39
N TYR A 87 8.90 -1.75 -1.67
CA TYR A 87 9.96 -2.00 -0.69
C TYR A 87 9.50 -2.96 0.42
N CYS A 88 8.28 -2.79 0.95
CA CYS A 88 7.69 -3.72 1.92
C CYS A 88 7.50 -5.13 1.32
N GLY A 89 6.98 -5.23 0.10
CA GLY A 89 6.83 -6.50 -0.62
C GLY A 89 8.17 -7.22 -0.82
N ALA A 90 9.22 -6.49 -1.20
CA ALA A 90 10.56 -7.04 -1.37
C ALA A 90 11.14 -7.58 -0.05
N ARG A 91 10.85 -6.93 1.08
CA ARG A 91 11.24 -7.43 2.41
C ARG A 91 10.51 -8.72 2.78
N CYS A 92 9.23 -8.85 2.43
CA CYS A 92 8.47 -10.09 2.61
C CYS A 92 9.04 -11.25 1.79
N LEU A 93 9.49 -11.01 0.55
CA LEU A 93 10.17 -12.04 -0.26
C LEU A 93 11.44 -12.54 0.40
N ARG A 94 12.18 -11.64 1.06
CA ARG A 94 13.41 -11.96 1.80
C ARG A 94 13.15 -12.59 3.17
N ALA A 95 11.88 -12.83 3.54
CA ALA A 95 11.48 -13.35 4.86
C ALA A 95 12.02 -12.52 6.04
N VAL A 96 12.20 -11.21 5.83
CA VAL A 96 12.59 -10.30 6.89
C VAL A 96 11.34 -9.96 7.68
N ASN A 97 11.31 -10.24 8.99
CA ASN A 97 10.23 -9.78 9.84
C ASN A 97 10.29 -8.25 9.96
N PHE A 98 9.17 -7.59 9.71
CA PHE A 98 9.05 -6.15 9.86
C PHE A 98 7.67 -5.77 10.36
N ARG A 99 7.59 -4.57 10.92
CA ARG A 99 6.35 -3.96 11.34
C ARG A 99 6.28 -2.58 10.71
N ILE A 100 5.21 -2.32 9.95
CA ILE A 100 4.92 -0.97 9.50
C ILE A 100 4.50 -0.19 10.76
N PRO A 101 5.15 0.93 11.09
CA PRO A 101 4.76 1.75 12.22
C PRO A 101 3.32 2.25 12.03
N TYR A 102 2.53 2.18 13.10
CA TYR A 102 1.13 2.58 13.17
C TYR A 102 0.98 4.07 13.42
#